data_AF-A0A3B0YX91-F1
#
_entry.id   AF-A0A3B0YX91-F1
#
_cell.length_a   1.000
_cell.length_b   1.000
_cell.length_c   1.000
_cell.angle_alpha   90.00
_cell.angle_beta   90.00
_cell.angle_gamma   90.00
#
_symmetry.space_group_name_H-M   'P 1'
#
loop_
_entity.id
_entity.type
_entity.pdbx_description
1 polymer ?
#
loop_
_entity_poly.entity_id
_entity_poly.type
_entity_poly.pdbx_seq_one_letter_code
_entity_poly.pdbx_strand_id
1 'polypeptide(L)'
;MLSREEMIVAVREGRSGTAMMAFNTQLNDRDIIAVVDFIRLEFMSGEAKNTRYHTASNGWPNHQRFKAAYPFTLGELSLDTPWESMTDEQQQGWRLYMSSCITCHDRAAVSNESELWNRRSISFPRGGYSHKEKKESTMDAMSTASPYSLHDKVPHIEDLTLVERRGEIIFQENCAFCHGADGTGKNWIGSFLQPHPRDLSTHTYSIEHLKDVVQNGIPGTTMSSWKQVLTERQIDEVVAYARRLPQIKKTE
;
A
#
# COMPACT_ATOMS: atom_id res chain seq x y z
N MET A 1 -10.51 23.94 18.14
CA MET A 1 -9.56 22.80 18.14
C MET A 1 -10.33 21.57 18.58
N LEU A 2 -10.11 20.42 17.92
CA LEU A 2 -10.68 19.15 18.38
C LEU A 2 -10.08 18.79 19.75
N SER A 3 -10.92 18.34 20.67
CA SER A 3 -10.47 17.75 21.94
C SER A 3 -9.80 16.40 21.72
N ARG A 4 -9.04 15.95 22.72
CA ARG A 4 -8.37 14.64 22.68
C ARG A 4 -9.39 13.51 22.56
N GLU A 5 -10.47 13.60 23.31
CA GLU A 5 -11.56 12.63 23.35
C GLU A 5 -12.28 12.58 22.00
N GLU A 6 -12.58 13.72 21.37
CA GLU A 6 -13.17 13.76 20.03
C GLU A 6 -12.27 13.12 18.97
N MET A 7 -10.95 13.30 19.06
CA MET A 7 -10.00 12.66 18.15
C MET A 7 -9.94 11.14 18.37
N ILE A 8 -9.95 10.66 19.61
CA ILE A 8 -9.99 9.22 19.92
C ILE A 8 -11.27 8.59 19.35
N VAL A 9 -12.42 9.22 19.56
CA VAL A 9 -13.70 8.72 19.02
C VAL A 9 -13.66 8.72 17.49
N ALA A 10 -13.15 9.79 16.86
CA ALA A 10 -13.08 9.87 15.41
C ALA A 10 -12.14 8.83 14.78
N VAL A 11 -10.99 8.51 15.41
CA VAL A 11 -10.09 7.45 14.93
C VAL A 11 -10.70 6.07 15.19
N ARG A 12 -11.31 5.85 16.35
CA ARG A 12 -11.88 4.57 16.74
C ARG A 12 -13.09 4.19 15.89
N GLU A 13 -14.08 5.08 15.84
CA GLU A 13 -15.41 4.81 15.27
C GLU A 13 -15.61 5.45 13.90
N GLY A 14 -14.62 6.21 13.42
CA GLY A 14 -14.77 7.01 12.22
C GLY A 14 -15.71 8.21 12.45
N ARG A 15 -16.09 8.86 11.36
CA ARG A 15 -17.03 9.99 11.39
C ARG A 15 -18.01 9.90 10.24
N SER A 16 -19.27 9.60 10.59
CA SER A 16 -20.37 9.46 9.64
C SER A 16 -20.50 10.68 8.73
N GLY A 17 -20.75 10.44 7.44
CA GLY A 17 -20.83 11.48 6.42
C GLY A 17 -19.48 12.06 5.98
N THR A 18 -18.36 11.47 6.40
CA THR A 18 -17.01 11.86 5.99
C THR A 18 -16.21 10.65 5.52
N ALA A 19 -15.04 10.88 4.91
CA ALA A 19 -14.10 9.81 4.56
C ALA A 19 -13.32 9.23 5.76
N MET A 20 -13.50 9.77 6.98
CA MET A 20 -12.83 9.27 8.17
C MET A 20 -13.45 7.94 8.60
N MET A 21 -12.81 6.84 8.19
CA MET A 21 -13.22 5.48 8.53
C MET A 21 -12.85 5.13 9.99
N ALA A 22 -13.54 4.12 10.53
CA ALA A 22 -13.23 3.53 11.83
C ALA A 22 -11.95 2.67 11.73
N PHE A 23 -11.05 2.80 12.71
CA PHE A 23 -9.84 1.99 12.82
C PHE A 23 -9.88 0.97 13.98
N ASN A 24 -11.01 0.84 14.68
CA ASN A 24 -11.17 -0.11 15.79
C ASN A 24 -11.03 -1.60 15.39
N THR A 25 -11.04 -1.91 14.09
CA THR A 25 -10.75 -3.25 13.57
C THR A 25 -9.28 -3.50 13.27
N GLN A 26 -8.47 -2.44 13.13
CA GLN A 26 -7.04 -2.50 12.79
C GLN A 26 -6.15 -2.20 14.00
N LEU A 27 -6.60 -1.32 14.89
CA LEU A 27 -5.85 -0.84 16.04
C LEU A 27 -6.60 -1.11 17.34
N ASN A 28 -5.87 -1.51 18.38
CA ASN A 28 -6.44 -1.60 19.72
C ASN A 28 -6.53 -0.21 20.39
N ASP A 29 -7.25 -0.12 21.50
CA ASP A 29 -7.47 1.13 22.23
C ASP A 29 -6.18 1.85 22.63
N ARG A 30 -5.15 1.10 23.02
CA ARG A 30 -3.85 1.68 23.40
C ARG A 30 -3.16 2.31 22.20
N ASP A 31 -3.19 1.65 21.04
CA ASP A 31 -2.57 2.15 19.82
C ASP A 31 -3.33 3.38 19.30
N ILE A 32 -4.66 3.36 19.34
CA ILE A 32 -5.50 4.52 18.97
C ILE A 32 -5.16 5.72 19.85
N ILE A 33 -5.06 5.52 21.17
CA ILE A 33 -4.67 6.58 22.10
C ILE A 33 -3.27 7.11 21.77
N ALA A 34 -2.30 6.22 21.54
CA ALA A 34 -0.94 6.60 21.19
C ALA A 34 -0.86 7.42 19.89
N VAL A 35 -1.62 7.02 18.86
CA VAL A 35 -1.72 7.76 17.60
C VAL A 35 -2.32 9.15 17.83
N VAL A 36 -3.41 9.26 18.58
CA VAL A 36 -4.04 10.57 18.85
C VAL A 36 -3.12 11.47 19.66
N ASP A 37 -2.48 10.95 20.69
CA ASP A 37 -1.55 11.73 21.53
C ASP A 37 -0.33 12.20 20.72
N PHE A 38 0.19 11.34 19.83
CA PHE A 38 1.21 11.71 18.86
C PHE A 38 0.75 12.83 17.93
N ILE A 39 -0.41 12.70 17.27
CA ILE A 39 -0.93 13.73 16.37
C ILE A 39 -1.08 15.07 17.09
N ARG A 40 -1.63 15.05 18.31
CA ARG A 40 -1.83 16.27 19.09
C ARG A 40 -0.51 16.92 19.47
N LEU A 41 0.42 16.15 20.02
CA LEU A 41 1.71 16.66 20.47
C LEU A 41 2.51 17.24 19.30
N GLU A 42 2.58 16.48 18.22
CA GLU A 42 3.57 16.64 17.15
C GLU A 42 3.07 17.44 15.95
N PHE A 43 1.76 17.42 15.66
CA PHE A 43 1.21 18.15 14.52
C PHE A 43 0.34 19.34 14.93
N MET A 44 -0.24 19.31 16.13
CA MET A 44 -1.15 20.38 16.58
C MET A 44 -0.53 21.34 17.58
N SER A 45 0.38 20.89 18.45
CA SER A 45 0.94 21.73 19.53
C SER A 45 2.42 22.08 19.41
N GLY A 46 3.23 21.24 18.75
CA GLY A 46 4.65 21.49 18.63
C GLY A 46 5.15 21.06 17.28
N GLU A 47 5.80 21.96 16.54
CA GLU A 47 6.63 21.66 15.37
C GLU A 47 7.87 20.84 15.80
N ALA A 48 7.67 19.73 16.51
CA ALA A 48 8.71 18.99 17.16
C ALA A 48 9.54 18.26 16.10
N LYS A 49 10.87 18.25 16.27
CA LYS A 49 11.83 17.78 15.26
C LYS A 49 11.63 16.32 14.87
N ASN A 50 10.95 15.52 15.69
CA ASN A 50 10.57 14.13 15.43
C ASN A 50 9.31 13.98 14.57
N THR A 51 8.64 15.04 14.13
CA THR A 51 7.75 14.97 12.95
C THR A 51 8.50 14.92 11.63
N ARG A 52 9.80 15.21 11.64
CA ARG A 52 10.63 15.11 10.44
C ARG A 52 10.70 13.65 10.04
N TYR A 53 10.17 13.33 8.87
CA TYR A 53 10.48 12.07 8.19
C TYR A 53 12.02 11.90 8.14
N HIS A 54 12.49 10.65 8.21
CA HIS A 54 13.91 10.24 8.19
C HIS A 54 14.65 10.06 9.53
N THR A 55 13.96 9.91 10.66
CA THR A 55 14.59 9.46 11.91
C THR A 55 14.51 7.94 12.07
N ALA A 56 15.46 7.35 12.80
CA ALA A 56 15.40 5.93 13.17
C ALA A 56 14.15 5.61 14.01
N SER A 57 13.72 6.56 14.87
CA SER A 57 12.51 6.43 15.69
C SER A 57 11.23 6.36 14.87
N ASN A 58 11.22 6.90 13.65
CA ASN A 58 10.04 6.95 12.79
C ASN A 58 10.08 5.86 11.70
N GLY A 59 10.80 4.76 11.94
CA GLY A 59 10.85 3.61 11.04
C GLY A 59 11.83 3.75 9.87
N TRP A 60 12.75 4.72 9.91
CA TRP A 60 13.75 4.94 8.86
C TRP A 60 15.18 4.80 9.39
N PRO A 61 15.59 3.60 9.86
CA PRO A 61 16.95 3.37 10.30
C PRO A 61 17.92 3.58 9.13
N ASN A 62 19.06 4.24 9.39
CA ASN A 62 20.11 4.51 8.41
C ASN A 62 19.69 5.34 7.19
N HIS A 63 18.61 6.13 7.27
CA HIS A 63 18.19 6.99 6.16
C HIS A 63 19.24 8.03 5.76
N GLN A 64 20.16 8.37 6.66
CA GLN A 64 21.30 9.26 6.41
C GLN A 64 22.20 8.78 5.26
N ARG A 65 22.12 7.49 4.87
CA ARG A 65 22.79 6.98 3.66
C ARG A 65 22.36 7.71 2.38
N PHE A 66 21.17 8.32 2.38
CA PHE A 66 20.61 9.07 1.26
C PHE A 66 20.84 10.59 1.38
N LYS A 67 21.76 11.03 2.24
CA LYS A 67 22.03 12.45 2.51
C LYS A 67 22.29 13.30 1.26
N ALA A 68 22.79 12.70 0.17
CA ALA A 68 22.99 13.40 -1.10
C ALA A 68 21.69 14.00 -1.67
N ALA A 69 20.53 13.37 -1.42
CA ALA A 69 19.23 13.88 -1.86
C ALA A 69 18.62 14.93 -0.91
N TYR A 70 19.20 15.14 0.28
CA TYR A 70 18.60 15.99 1.30
C TYR A 70 18.39 17.44 0.86
N PRO A 71 19.35 18.10 0.17
CA PRO A 71 19.14 19.47 -0.28
C PRO A 71 17.88 19.66 -1.13
N PHE A 72 17.52 18.67 -1.95
CA PHE A 72 16.28 18.69 -2.75
C PHE A 72 15.04 18.45 -1.88
N THR A 73 15.09 17.53 -0.90
CA THR A 73 13.97 17.29 0.03
C THR A 73 13.69 18.45 0.97
N LEU A 74 14.74 19.21 1.32
CA LEU A 74 14.66 20.35 2.23
C LEU A 74 14.37 21.66 1.50
N GLY A 75 14.34 21.65 0.16
CA GLY A 75 14.16 22.84 -0.67
C GLY A 75 15.38 23.78 -0.68
N GLU A 76 16.55 23.31 -0.22
CA GLU A 76 17.82 24.05 -0.28
C GLU A 76 18.36 24.12 -1.71
N LEU A 77 18.09 23.08 -2.53
CA LEU A 77 18.35 23.06 -3.96
C LEU A 77 17.07 22.87 -4.75
N SER A 78 16.96 23.63 -5.83
CA SER A 78 15.81 23.62 -6.72
C SER A 78 15.91 22.47 -7.73
N LEU A 79 14.80 21.78 -8.03
CA LEU A 79 14.82 20.68 -9.01
C LEU A 79 15.14 21.12 -10.43
N ASP A 80 14.85 22.37 -10.77
CA ASP A 80 15.13 23.03 -12.04
C ASP A 80 16.48 23.77 -12.05
N THR A 81 17.34 23.52 -11.06
CA THR A 81 18.74 23.97 -11.10
C THR A 81 19.40 23.40 -12.37
N PRO A 82 20.07 24.21 -13.20
CA PRO A 82 20.69 23.73 -14.44
C PRO A 82 21.70 22.61 -14.17
N TRP A 83 21.62 21.54 -14.95
CA TRP A 83 22.43 20.32 -14.74
C TRP A 83 23.94 20.62 -14.71
N GLU A 84 24.38 21.49 -15.62
CA GLU A 84 25.77 21.90 -15.79
C GLU A 84 26.30 22.77 -14.63
N SER A 85 25.39 23.35 -13.84
CA SER A 85 25.73 24.14 -12.67
C SER A 85 25.85 23.31 -11.38
N MET A 86 25.42 22.04 -11.42
CA MET A 86 25.48 21.14 -10.27
C MET A 86 26.83 20.41 -10.17
N THR A 87 27.29 20.21 -8.94
CA THR A 87 28.41 19.29 -8.64
C THR A 87 28.02 17.83 -8.88
N ASP A 88 28.99 16.93 -9.02
CA ASP A 88 28.73 15.49 -9.17
C ASP A 88 27.89 14.91 -8.03
N GLU A 89 28.10 15.39 -6.79
CA GLU A 89 27.32 14.97 -5.62
C GLU A 89 25.87 15.48 -5.70
N GLN A 90 25.66 16.71 -6.14
CA GLN A 90 24.32 17.27 -6.37
C GLN A 90 23.60 16.53 -7.50
N GLN A 91 24.29 16.19 -8.59
CA GLN A 91 23.72 15.40 -9.68
C GLN A 91 23.33 13.99 -9.23
N GLN A 92 24.13 13.35 -8.37
CA GLN A 92 23.79 12.06 -7.76
C GLN A 92 22.58 12.19 -6.82
N GLY A 93 22.57 13.23 -5.99
CA GLY A 93 21.46 13.59 -5.11
C GLY A 93 20.16 13.83 -5.86
N TRP A 94 20.22 14.55 -6.99
CA TRP A 94 19.08 14.84 -7.85
C TRP A 94 18.52 13.56 -8.47
N ARG A 95 19.39 12.69 -9.02
CA ARG A 95 18.95 11.40 -9.58
C ARG A 95 18.26 10.52 -8.53
N LEU A 96 18.84 10.46 -7.33
CA LEU A 96 18.28 9.72 -6.20
C LEU A 96 16.93 10.30 -5.76
N TYR A 97 16.84 11.63 -5.68
CA TYR A 97 15.62 12.34 -5.34
C TYR A 97 14.49 12.04 -6.34
N MET A 98 14.78 12.22 -7.63
CA MET A 98 13.82 12.02 -8.72
C MET A 98 13.36 10.57 -8.85
N SER A 99 14.23 9.60 -8.56
CA SER A 99 13.86 8.18 -8.66
C SER A 99 13.11 7.68 -7.42
N SER A 100 13.41 8.22 -6.23
CA SER A 100 13.02 7.56 -4.97
C SER A 100 12.29 8.45 -3.98
N CYS A 101 12.64 9.74 -3.89
CA CYS A 101 12.13 10.65 -2.85
C CYS A 101 10.94 11.49 -3.30
N ILE A 102 10.86 11.85 -4.58
CA ILE A 102 9.91 12.85 -5.10
C ILE A 102 8.44 12.52 -4.81
N THR A 103 8.05 11.25 -4.76
CA THR A 103 6.66 10.88 -4.46
C THR A 103 6.22 11.24 -3.03
N CYS A 104 7.14 11.22 -2.07
CA CYS A 104 6.83 11.66 -0.70
C CYS A 104 7.10 13.17 -0.52
N HIS A 105 7.99 13.73 -1.34
CA HIS A 105 8.38 15.14 -1.34
C HIS A 105 7.91 15.86 -2.63
N ASP A 106 6.64 15.71 -2.98
CA ASP A 106 6.09 16.16 -4.28
C ASP A 106 5.93 17.70 -4.39
N ARG A 107 6.49 18.44 -3.42
CA ARG A 107 6.57 19.91 -3.39
C ARG A 107 8.02 20.36 -3.21
N ALA A 108 8.91 19.80 -4.02
CA ALA A 108 10.29 20.26 -4.05
C ALA A 108 10.35 21.74 -4.47
N ALA A 109 11.39 22.45 -4.03
CA ALA A 109 11.63 23.80 -4.52
C ALA A 109 11.84 23.77 -6.04
N VAL A 110 11.13 24.65 -6.74
CA VAL A 110 11.31 24.95 -8.17
C VAL A 110 11.37 26.47 -8.32
N SER A 111 12.24 26.97 -9.20
CA SER A 111 12.33 28.41 -9.48
C SER A 111 11.18 28.89 -10.38
N ASN A 112 10.57 27.97 -11.15
CA ASN A 112 9.42 28.25 -11.99
C ASN A 112 8.32 27.17 -11.84
N GLU A 113 7.25 27.49 -11.09
CA GLU A 113 6.08 26.62 -10.90
C GLU A 113 5.16 26.49 -12.14
N SER A 114 5.39 27.27 -13.21
CA SER A 114 4.42 27.42 -14.31
C SER A 114 4.33 26.24 -15.29
N GLU A 115 5.26 25.27 -15.26
CA GLU A 115 5.13 24.02 -16.01
C GLU A 115 4.19 23.02 -15.31
N LEU A 116 2.93 23.42 -15.15
CA LEU A 116 1.88 22.66 -14.45
C LEU A 116 1.48 21.35 -15.17
N TRP A 117 1.98 21.09 -16.38
CA TRP A 117 1.60 19.92 -17.19
C TRP A 117 2.81 19.26 -17.85
N ASN A 118 3.24 18.11 -17.30
CA ASN A 118 4.17 17.19 -17.94
C ASN A 118 3.41 15.94 -18.44
N ARG A 119 3.76 15.42 -19.62
CA ARG A 119 3.15 14.21 -20.20
C ARG A 119 3.49 12.92 -19.45
N ARG A 120 4.38 12.96 -18.46
CA ARG A 120 4.71 11.84 -17.58
C ARG A 120 3.91 11.96 -16.28
N SER A 121 3.01 11.01 -16.04
CA SER A 121 2.22 10.91 -14.81
C SER A 121 3.11 10.61 -13.60
N ILE A 122 2.93 11.37 -12.52
CA ILE A 122 3.67 11.27 -11.25
C ILE A 122 3.07 10.21 -10.30
N SER A 123 1.78 9.87 -10.45
CA SER A 123 1.04 8.97 -9.55
C SER A 123 0.82 7.57 -10.16
N PHE A 124 1.50 6.58 -9.55
CA PHE A 124 1.39 5.10 -9.53
C PHE A 124 0.48 4.32 -10.54
N PRO A 125 0.90 3.14 -11.08
CA PRO A 125 2.10 2.36 -10.79
C PRO A 125 3.32 2.78 -11.61
N ARG A 126 4.49 2.69 -10.98
CA ARG A 126 5.80 2.99 -11.58
C ARG A 126 6.32 1.81 -12.40
N GLY A 127 5.62 1.52 -13.48
CA GLY A 127 6.09 0.57 -14.48
C GLY A 127 6.38 1.24 -15.81
N GLY A 128 7.02 2.42 -15.73
CA GLY A 128 7.34 3.32 -16.84
C GLY A 128 6.82 2.83 -18.19
N TYR A 129 5.60 3.22 -18.56
CA TYR A 129 4.97 2.70 -19.78
C TYR A 129 5.92 2.82 -20.98
N SER A 130 6.40 1.68 -21.46
CA SER A 130 7.22 1.56 -22.64
C SER A 130 6.50 0.66 -23.63
N HIS A 131 6.09 1.23 -24.76
CA HIS A 131 5.51 0.48 -25.89
C HIS A 131 6.48 -0.55 -26.52
N LYS A 132 7.73 -0.61 -26.03
CA LYS A 132 8.78 -1.53 -26.49
C LYS A 132 9.18 -2.57 -25.45
N GLU A 133 8.77 -2.43 -24.18
CA GLU A 133 9.11 -3.40 -23.15
C GLU A 133 8.17 -4.60 -23.19
N LYS A 134 8.75 -5.76 -23.48
CA LYS A 134 8.07 -7.04 -23.34
C LYS A 134 8.14 -7.46 -21.88
N LYS A 135 6.99 -7.36 -21.21
CA LYS A 135 6.54 -8.30 -20.17
C LYS A 135 7.54 -8.55 -19.03
N GLU A 136 7.83 -7.53 -18.22
CA GLU A 136 8.18 -7.59 -16.78
C GLU A 136 8.67 -6.20 -16.35
N SER A 137 7.73 -5.29 -16.07
CA SER A 137 8.07 -4.15 -15.22
C SER A 137 8.14 -4.70 -13.80
N THR A 138 9.35 -4.88 -13.30
CA THR A 138 9.57 -5.07 -11.86
C THR A 138 9.26 -3.76 -11.18
N MET A 139 8.43 -3.77 -10.14
CA MET A 139 8.16 -2.57 -9.34
C MET A 139 9.47 -2.08 -8.69
N ASP A 140 9.90 -0.86 -9.01
CA ASP A 140 11.23 -0.35 -8.62
C ASP A 140 11.41 -0.13 -7.10
N ALA A 141 10.33 -0.07 -6.32
CA ALA A 141 10.36 -0.13 -4.86
C ALA A 141 8.95 -0.39 -4.28
N MET A 142 8.80 -1.42 -3.44
CA MET A 142 7.72 -1.46 -2.46
C MET A 142 8.18 -0.70 -1.21
N SER A 143 7.62 0.48 -0.96
CA SER A 143 7.91 1.20 0.27
C SER A 143 7.31 0.45 1.46
N THR A 144 8.15 0.05 2.43
CA THR A 144 7.70 -0.49 3.73
C THR A 144 6.97 0.54 4.58
N ALA A 145 6.88 1.81 4.13
CA ALA A 145 6.19 2.88 4.85
C ALA A 145 4.65 2.74 4.81
N SER A 146 4.11 1.88 3.94
CA SER A 146 2.68 1.59 3.88
C SER A 146 2.39 0.30 4.65
N PRO A 147 1.59 0.34 5.75
CA PRO A 147 1.21 -0.88 6.48
C PRO A 147 0.48 -1.89 5.59
N TYR A 148 -0.09 -1.43 4.47
CA TYR A 148 -0.78 -2.25 3.48
C TYR A 148 0.17 -3.05 2.58
N SER A 149 1.41 -2.56 2.36
CA SER A 149 2.35 -3.20 1.42
C SER A 149 2.78 -4.60 1.87
N LEU A 150 2.67 -4.91 3.17
CA LEU A 150 2.91 -6.25 3.69
C LEU A 150 1.87 -7.25 3.16
N HIS A 151 0.63 -6.82 2.98
CA HIS A 151 -0.49 -7.64 2.51
C HIS A 151 -0.51 -7.81 0.99
N ASP A 152 0.28 -7.03 0.25
CA ASP A 152 0.48 -7.18 -1.21
C ASP A 152 1.67 -8.10 -1.56
N LYS A 153 2.39 -8.63 -0.55
CA LYS A 153 3.44 -9.63 -0.77
C LYS A 153 2.82 -11.00 -0.99
N VAL A 154 3.08 -11.60 -2.15
CA VAL A 154 2.67 -12.98 -2.41
C VAL A 154 3.36 -13.92 -1.40
N PRO A 155 2.59 -14.66 -0.58
CA PRO A 155 3.15 -15.55 0.42
C PRO A 155 3.75 -16.78 -0.26
N HIS A 156 4.88 -17.27 0.26
CA HIS A 156 5.45 -18.53 -0.21
C HIS A 156 4.82 -19.70 0.55
N ILE A 157 3.98 -20.49 -0.12
CA ILE A 157 3.38 -21.71 0.44
C ILE A 157 4.17 -22.92 -0.08
N GLU A 158 4.71 -23.71 0.84
CA GLU A 158 5.42 -24.95 0.49
C GLU A 158 4.43 -26.02 -0.02
N ASP A 159 4.94 -26.89 -0.89
CA ASP A 159 4.27 -28.09 -1.38
C ASP A 159 2.93 -27.89 -2.12
N LEU A 160 2.75 -26.75 -2.81
CA LEU A 160 1.60 -26.56 -3.68
C LEU A 160 1.60 -27.58 -4.83
N THR A 161 0.47 -28.28 -4.97
CA THR A 161 0.15 -29.12 -6.12
C THR A 161 0.05 -28.28 -7.40
N LEU A 162 0.08 -28.93 -8.56
CA LEU A 162 -0.06 -28.23 -9.85
C LEU A 162 -1.39 -27.46 -9.95
N VAL A 163 -2.47 -27.97 -9.36
CA VAL A 163 -3.78 -27.33 -9.33
C VAL A 163 -3.73 -26.07 -8.47
N GLU A 164 -3.14 -26.15 -7.28
CA GLU A 164 -3.04 -25.00 -6.38
C GLU A 164 -2.07 -23.94 -6.90
N ARG A 165 -0.98 -24.30 -7.60
CA ARG A 165 -0.09 -23.33 -8.26
C ARG A 165 -0.80 -22.56 -9.38
N ARG A 166 -1.68 -23.22 -10.13
CA ARG A 166 -2.52 -22.51 -11.13
C ARG A 166 -3.54 -21.61 -10.44
N GLY A 167 -4.13 -22.09 -9.35
CA GLY A 167 -5.02 -21.31 -8.50
C GLY A 167 -4.36 -20.07 -7.92
N GLU A 168 -3.10 -20.16 -7.51
CA GLU A 168 -2.29 -19.03 -7.05
C GLU A 168 -2.21 -17.94 -8.10
N ILE A 169 -1.83 -18.29 -9.34
CA ILE A 169 -1.74 -17.33 -10.45
C ILE A 169 -3.09 -16.62 -10.63
N ILE A 170 -4.19 -17.38 -10.69
CA ILE A 170 -5.54 -16.81 -10.85
C ILE A 170 -5.88 -15.89 -9.67
N PHE A 171 -5.59 -16.31 -8.44
CA PHE A 171 -5.86 -15.53 -7.24
C PHE A 171 -5.07 -14.22 -7.25
N GLN A 172 -3.77 -14.26 -7.53
CA GLN A 172 -2.92 -13.07 -7.53
C GLN A 172 -3.29 -12.09 -8.65
N GLU A 173 -3.72 -12.58 -9.81
CA GLU A 173 -4.12 -11.74 -10.94
C GLU A 173 -5.51 -11.09 -10.75
N ASN A 174 -6.43 -11.74 -10.04
CA ASN A 174 -7.85 -11.37 -10.07
C ASN A 174 -8.47 -11.10 -8.69
N CYS A 175 -8.04 -11.82 -7.66
CA CYS A 175 -8.67 -11.82 -6.33
C CYS A 175 -7.89 -10.99 -5.32
N ALA A 176 -6.55 -11.03 -5.40
CA ALA A 176 -5.63 -10.36 -4.48
C ALA A 176 -5.79 -8.84 -4.48
N PHE A 177 -6.33 -8.26 -5.56
CA PHE A 177 -6.68 -6.84 -5.58
C PHE A 177 -7.57 -6.51 -4.37
N CYS A 178 -8.69 -7.20 -4.15
CA CYS A 178 -9.54 -6.93 -2.98
C CYS A 178 -9.13 -7.74 -1.73
N HIS A 179 -8.68 -8.98 -1.90
CA HIS A 179 -8.44 -9.89 -0.79
C HIS A 179 -7.02 -9.81 -0.22
N GLY A 180 -6.14 -8.98 -0.75
CA GLY A 180 -4.71 -9.00 -0.46
C GLY A 180 -4.03 -10.23 -1.06
N ALA A 181 -2.74 -10.13 -1.36
CA ALA A 181 -1.94 -11.24 -1.85
C ALA A 181 -1.85 -12.39 -0.83
N ASP A 182 -1.92 -12.04 0.45
CA ASP A 182 -1.93 -12.97 1.59
C ASP A 182 -3.33 -13.45 2.02
N GLY A 183 -4.39 -12.98 1.35
CA GLY A 183 -5.77 -13.37 1.64
C GLY A 183 -6.41 -12.70 2.86
N THR A 184 -5.73 -11.76 3.51
CA THR A 184 -6.24 -11.12 4.74
C THR A 184 -7.33 -10.07 4.49
N GLY A 185 -7.43 -9.55 3.25
CA GLY A 185 -8.26 -8.39 2.91
C GLY A 185 -7.75 -7.07 3.47
N LYS A 186 -6.52 -7.05 4.02
CA LYS A 186 -5.93 -5.88 4.70
C LYS A 186 -4.97 -5.09 3.83
N ASN A 187 -4.94 -5.36 2.52
CA ASN A 187 -4.28 -4.44 1.60
C ASN A 187 -5.07 -3.13 1.48
N TRP A 188 -4.52 -2.16 0.73
CA TRP A 188 -5.08 -0.80 0.69
C TRP A 188 -6.56 -0.82 0.33
N ILE A 189 -6.91 -1.39 -0.82
CA ILE A 189 -8.30 -1.38 -1.30
C ILE A 189 -9.21 -2.25 -0.43
N GLY A 190 -8.78 -3.44 0.01
CA GLY A 190 -9.59 -4.32 0.86
C GLY A 190 -10.00 -3.67 2.18
N SER A 191 -9.11 -2.83 2.75
CA SER A 191 -9.36 -2.09 3.99
C SER A 191 -10.38 -0.94 3.86
N PHE A 192 -10.70 -0.51 2.64
CA PHE A 192 -11.66 0.58 2.38
C PHE A 192 -12.98 0.10 1.77
N LEU A 193 -13.09 -1.16 1.37
CA LEU A 193 -14.35 -1.72 0.84
C LEU A 193 -15.40 -1.89 1.94
N GLN A 194 -16.66 -1.62 1.59
CA GLN A 194 -17.81 -1.85 2.46
C GLN A 194 -18.87 -2.70 1.75
N PRO A 195 -19.19 -3.90 2.25
CA PRO A 195 -18.55 -4.57 3.39
C PRO A 195 -17.11 -5.00 3.07
N HIS A 196 -16.28 -5.12 4.11
CA HIS A 196 -14.90 -5.58 3.96
C HIS A 196 -14.85 -7.02 3.40
N PRO A 197 -13.83 -7.34 2.59
CA PRO A 197 -13.54 -8.72 2.20
C PRO A 197 -13.31 -9.58 3.44
N ARG A 198 -13.79 -10.82 3.37
CA ARG A 198 -13.55 -11.79 4.44
C ARG A 198 -12.07 -12.15 4.49
N ASP A 199 -11.49 -12.12 5.69
CA ASP A 199 -10.13 -12.64 5.93
C ASP A 199 -10.08 -14.16 5.68
N LEU A 200 -9.50 -14.56 4.56
CA LEU A 200 -9.36 -15.95 4.11
C LEU A 200 -8.22 -16.68 4.82
N SER A 201 -7.34 -15.97 5.55
CA SER A 201 -6.22 -16.55 6.30
C SER A 201 -6.64 -17.10 7.67
N THR A 202 -7.85 -16.79 8.13
CA THR A 202 -8.30 -17.13 9.50
C THR A 202 -9.27 -18.30 9.58
N HIS A 203 -9.84 -18.73 8.45
CA HIS A 203 -10.85 -19.76 8.44
C HIS A 203 -10.77 -20.64 7.19
N THR A 204 -10.91 -21.95 7.37
CA THR A 204 -11.00 -22.90 6.26
C THR A 204 -12.46 -23.13 5.88
N TYR A 205 -12.87 -22.60 4.74
CA TYR A 205 -14.19 -22.84 4.17
C TYR A 205 -14.28 -24.18 3.44
N SER A 206 -15.51 -24.70 3.32
CA SER A 206 -15.80 -25.85 2.44
C SER A 206 -15.53 -25.49 0.98
N ILE A 207 -15.19 -26.49 0.17
CA ILE A 207 -14.95 -26.31 -1.26
C ILE A 207 -16.24 -25.82 -1.92
N GLU A 208 -17.37 -26.41 -1.56
CA GLU A 208 -18.69 -26.13 -2.12
C GLU A 208 -19.09 -24.68 -1.88
N HIS A 209 -18.87 -24.18 -0.66
CA HIS A 209 -19.15 -22.78 -0.33
C HIS A 209 -18.25 -21.80 -1.11
N LEU A 210 -16.94 -22.07 -1.17
CA LEU A 210 -16.03 -21.20 -1.93
C LEU A 210 -16.35 -21.21 -3.42
N LYS A 211 -16.67 -22.38 -3.99
CA LYS A 211 -17.10 -22.48 -5.40
C LYS A 211 -18.36 -21.64 -5.66
N ASP A 212 -19.37 -21.75 -4.79
CA ASP A 212 -20.60 -20.98 -4.93
C ASP A 212 -20.34 -19.46 -4.87
N VAL A 213 -19.55 -19.00 -3.89
CA VAL A 213 -19.19 -17.58 -3.75
C VAL A 213 -18.40 -17.08 -4.96
N VAL A 214 -17.43 -17.83 -5.47
CA VAL A 214 -16.65 -17.43 -6.66
C VAL A 214 -17.55 -17.44 -7.91
N GLN A 215 -18.40 -18.45 -8.07
CA GLN A 215 -19.28 -18.56 -9.24
C GLN A 215 -20.34 -17.47 -9.27
N ASN A 216 -21.00 -17.22 -8.13
CA ASN A 216 -22.22 -16.42 -8.06
C ASN A 216 -22.02 -15.04 -7.42
N GLY A 217 -20.86 -14.79 -6.80
CA GLY A 217 -20.61 -13.57 -6.05
C GLY A 217 -21.43 -13.52 -4.76
N ILE A 218 -21.40 -12.37 -4.08
CA ILE A 218 -22.20 -12.12 -2.87
C ILE A 218 -23.05 -10.87 -3.10
N PRO A 219 -24.39 -11.02 -3.22
CA PRO A 219 -25.30 -9.88 -3.40
C PRO A 219 -25.13 -8.82 -2.31
N GLY A 220 -25.15 -7.54 -2.71
CA GLY A 220 -24.96 -6.41 -1.79
C GLY A 220 -23.51 -6.14 -1.40
N THR A 221 -22.54 -6.75 -2.08
CA THR A 221 -21.10 -6.54 -1.85
C THR A 221 -20.35 -6.27 -3.16
N THR A 222 -19.08 -5.92 -3.07
CA THR A 222 -18.18 -5.79 -4.23
C THR A 222 -17.75 -7.15 -4.81
N MET A 223 -18.03 -8.28 -4.14
CA MET A 223 -17.69 -9.61 -4.62
C MET A 223 -18.63 -10.04 -5.76
N SER A 224 -18.21 -9.82 -7.00
CA SER A 224 -18.97 -10.15 -8.20
C SER A 224 -18.92 -11.64 -8.56
N SER A 225 -19.83 -12.05 -9.46
CA SER A 225 -19.89 -13.41 -10.02
C SER A 225 -18.79 -13.62 -11.07
N TRP A 226 -17.97 -14.67 -10.92
CA TRP A 226 -16.88 -14.98 -11.86
C TRP A 226 -17.20 -16.08 -12.88
N LYS A 227 -18.36 -16.74 -12.80
CA LYS A 227 -18.72 -17.85 -13.71
C LYS A 227 -18.79 -17.51 -15.20
N GLN A 228 -18.85 -16.22 -15.54
CA GLN A 228 -18.83 -15.74 -16.94
C GLN A 228 -17.42 -15.38 -17.44
N VAL A 229 -16.44 -15.34 -16.52
CA VAL A 229 -15.05 -14.93 -16.81
C VAL A 229 -14.10 -16.12 -16.67
N LEU A 230 -14.30 -16.94 -15.65
CA LEU A 230 -13.50 -18.13 -15.36
C LEU A 230 -14.25 -19.40 -15.76
N THR A 231 -13.52 -20.36 -16.32
CA THR A 231 -14.03 -21.72 -16.54
C THR A 231 -14.23 -22.45 -15.21
N GLU A 232 -15.10 -23.47 -15.18
CA GLU A 232 -15.33 -24.30 -13.97
C GLU A 232 -14.01 -24.86 -13.42
N ARG A 233 -13.11 -25.29 -14.29
CA ARG A 233 -11.77 -25.75 -13.91
C ARG A 233 -10.93 -24.66 -13.23
N GLN A 234 -10.94 -23.43 -13.77
CA GLN A 234 -10.19 -22.32 -13.16
C GLN A 234 -10.78 -21.92 -11.81
N ILE A 235 -12.10 -22.03 -11.65
CA ILE A 235 -12.76 -21.84 -10.36
C ILE A 235 -12.31 -22.92 -9.37
N ASP A 236 -12.21 -24.17 -9.80
CA ASP A 236 -11.71 -25.26 -8.96
C ASP A 236 -10.24 -25.04 -8.56
N GLU A 237 -9.42 -24.56 -9.50
CA GLU A 237 -8.01 -24.23 -9.26
C GLU A 237 -7.87 -23.09 -8.21
N VAL A 238 -8.58 -21.97 -8.36
CA VAL A 238 -8.50 -20.85 -7.40
C VAL A 238 -9.09 -21.20 -6.03
N VAL A 239 -10.15 -22.01 -5.98
CA VAL A 239 -10.72 -22.51 -4.71
C VAL A 239 -9.73 -23.44 -4.00
N ALA A 240 -9.02 -24.29 -4.74
CA ALA A 240 -7.98 -25.15 -4.16
C ALA A 240 -6.87 -24.31 -3.51
N TYR A 241 -6.40 -23.26 -4.18
CA TYR A 241 -5.41 -22.34 -3.61
C TYR A 241 -5.95 -21.55 -2.41
N ALA A 242 -7.17 -21.00 -2.49
CA ALA A 242 -7.75 -20.22 -1.40
C ALA A 242 -7.83 -21.01 -0.07
N ARG A 243 -8.01 -22.33 -0.14
CA ARG A 243 -7.99 -23.22 1.05
C ARG A 243 -6.61 -23.40 1.67
N ARG A 244 -5.54 -23.01 0.97
CA ARG A 244 -4.16 -23.02 1.48
C ARG A 244 -3.81 -21.74 2.25
N LEU A 245 -4.53 -20.64 2.03
CA LEU A 245 -4.27 -19.35 2.69
C LEU A 245 -4.25 -19.42 4.23
N PRO A 246 -5.13 -20.19 4.91
CA PRO A 246 -5.05 -20.35 6.37
C PRO A 246 -3.77 -21.02 6.89
N GLN A 247 -3.00 -21.67 6.01
CA GLN A 247 -1.78 -22.42 6.37
C GLN A 247 -0.51 -21.61 6.18
N ILE A 248 -0.64 -20.35 5.72
CA ILE A 248 0.48 -19.41 5.66
C ILE A 248 0.95 -19.15 7.09
N LYS A 249 2.18 -19.55 7.41
CA LYS A 249 2.81 -19.17 8.67
C LYS A 249 2.96 -17.65 8.67
N LYS A 250 2.33 -16.98 9.63
CA LYS A 250 2.55 -15.55 9.86
C LYS A 250 4.00 -15.41 10.31
N THR A 251 4.84 -14.80 9.49
CA THR A 251 6.19 -14.39 9.89
C THR A 251 6.01 -13.35 10.99
N GLU A 252 6.47 -13.67 12.20
CA GLU A 252 6.53 -12.74 13.35
C GLU A 252 7.45 -11.54 13.06
#